data_AF-A0A732RQU4-F1
#
_entry.id   AF-A0A732RQU4-F1
#
_cell.length_a   1.000
_cell.length_b   1.000
_cell.length_c   1.000
_cell.angle_alpha   90.00
_cell.angle_beta   90.00
_cell.angle_gamma   90.00
#
_symmetry.space_group_name_H-M   'P 1'
#
loop_
_entity.id
_entity.type
_entity.pdbx_description
1 polymer ?
#
loop_
_entity_poly.entity_id
_entity_poly.type
_entity_poly.pdbx_seq_one_letter_code
_entity_poly.pdbx_strand_id
1 'polypeptide(L)'
;RGGICHSVQLTAAISNGCIKNGKHNIFIIGDSYAAALFNGLSHYIDNKGSDYIISQMTDGNAPPLFVDGKDDLQRSVITLNNNRINEIKRVQPEVVLLTWSVRGTNGVHDKKLAIDALSLTIKKIKEASPESRIIFIGPVPEWNANLVKIISNYLSEFKKNPPLYMTYGLNSEISEWDSYFSNNVPKMGIEYISAYKALCNESGCLTRVGNG
;
A
#
# COMPACT_ATOMS: atom_id res chain seq x y z
N ARG A 1 3.48 2.30 -11.93
CA ARG A 1 4.22 2.11 -13.20
C ARG A 1 3.99 0.68 -13.74
N GLY A 2 2.81 0.40 -14.31
CA GLY A 2 2.45 -0.91 -14.86
C GLY A 2 3.33 -1.31 -16.04
N GLY A 3 3.74 -2.58 -16.11
CA GLY A 3 4.61 -3.10 -17.18
C GLY A 3 6.08 -2.68 -17.08
N ILE A 4 6.46 -1.86 -16.09
CA ILE A 4 7.85 -1.45 -15.85
C ILE A 4 8.35 -2.01 -14.51
N CYS A 5 7.68 -1.64 -13.41
CA CYS A 5 8.00 -2.09 -12.05
C CYS A 5 6.82 -2.73 -11.32
N HIS A 6 5.63 -2.71 -11.94
CA HIS A 6 4.42 -3.33 -11.40
C HIS A 6 3.93 -4.46 -12.31
N SER A 7 3.72 -5.64 -11.72
CA SER A 7 3.31 -6.87 -12.42
C SER A 7 4.26 -7.25 -13.56
N VAL A 8 5.55 -7.43 -13.24
CA VAL A 8 6.62 -7.77 -14.20
C VAL A 8 7.47 -8.94 -13.70
N GLN A 9 8.18 -9.61 -14.61
CA GLN A 9 9.17 -10.61 -14.23
C GLN A 9 10.36 -9.96 -13.51
N LEU A 10 11.01 -10.71 -12.61
CA LEU A 10 12.12 -10.20 -11.80
C LEU A 10 13.27 -9.64 -12.66
N THR A 11 13.63 -10.34 -13.74
CA THR A 11 14.69 -9.90 -14.67
C THR A 11 14.37 -8.56 -15.31
N ALA A 12 13.10 -8.34 -15.69
CA ALA A 12 12.64 -7.07 -16.23
C ALA A 12 12.65 -5.96 -15.16
N ALA A 13 12.23 -6.25 -13.93
CA ALA A 13 12.27 -5.29 -12.82
C ALA A 13 13.71 -4.79 -12.55
N ILE A 14 14.69 -5.71 -12.55
CA ILE A 14 16.10 -5.38 -12.37
C ILE A 14 16.61 -4.53 -13.55
N SER A 15 16.37 -4.97 -14.80
CA SER A 15 16.81 -4.27 -16.01
C SER A 15 16.23 -2.85 -16.11
N ASN A 16 14.97 -2.67 -15.71
CA ASN A 16 14.29 -1.38 -15.69
C ASN A 16 14.72 -0.47 -14.53
N GLY A 17 15.66 -0.92 -13.69
CA GLY A 17 16.16 -0.19 -12.55
C GLY A 17 15.09 0.06 -11.48
N CYS A 18 14.17 -0.89 -11.27
CA CYS A 18 13.14 -0.80 -10.24
C CYS A 18 13.69 -1.07 -8.83
N ILE A 19 14.86 -1.69 -8.72
CA ILE A 19 15.53 -1.97 -7.45
C ILE A 19 16.84 -1.19 -7.40
N LYS A 20 16.89 -0.17 -6.53
CA LYS A 20 18.05 0.72 -6.36
C LYS A 20 18.95 0.22 -5.23
N ASN A 21 20.24 0.51 -5.32
CA ASN A 21 21.26 0.18 -4.31
C ASN A 21 21.98 1.42 -3.74
N GLY A 22 21.43 2.63 -3.99
CA GLY A 22 21.95 3.87 -3.43
C GLY A 22 21.52 4.09 -1.98
N LYS A 23 22.14 5.07 -1.32
CA LYS A 23 21.72 5.56 0.01
C LYS A 23 20.30 6.17 -0.07
N HIS A 24 19.65 6.33 1.08
CA HIS A 24 18.33 6.97 1.20
C HIS A 24 17.24 6.29 0.36
N ASN A 25 17.31 4.96 0.25
CA ASN A 25 16.40 4.15 -0.54
C ASN A 25 15.13 3.79 0.24
N ILE A 26 13.98 4.17 -0.30
CA ILE A 26 12.64 3.74 0.14
C ILE A 26 12.17 2.62 -0.78
N PHE A 27 12.02 1.42 -0.24
CA PHE A 27 11.63 0.24 -0.98
C PHE A 27 10.13 -0.04 -0.79
N ILE A 28 9.34 0.22 -1.83
CA ILE A 28 7.89 -0.04 -1.85
C ILE A 28 7.62 -1.50 -2.20
N ILE A 29 6.89 -2.21 -1.33
CA ILE A 29 6.42 -3.59 -1.57
C ILE A 29 4.92 -3.73 -1.28
N GLY A 30 4.25 -4.60 -2.03
CA GLY A 30 2.83 -4.93 -1.82
C GLY A 30 2.07 -5.12 -3.13
N ASP A 31 0.75 -4.95 -3.07
CA ASP A 31 -0.12 -5.09 -4.23
C ASP A 31 -0.29 -3.76 -5.01
N SER A 32 -1.38 -3.62 -5.75
CA SER A 32 -1.71 -2.39 -6.48
C SER A 32 -1.89 -1.18 -5.56
N TYR A 33 -2.29 -1.35 -4.30
CA TYR A 33 -2.40 -0.25 -3.33
C TYR A 33 -1.01 0.29 -2.97
N ALA A 34 -0.01 -0.60 -2.81
CA ALA A 34 1.37 -0.17 -2.63
C ALA A 34 1.92 0.51 -3.90
N ALA A 35 1.56 -0.01 -5.09
CA ALA A 35 1.96 0.62 -6.35
C ALA A 35 1.45 2.06 -6.48
N ALA A 36 0.26 2.36 -5.94
CA ALA A 36 -0.37 3.68 -5.98
C ALA A 36 0.38 4.73 -5.13
N LEU A 37 1.14 4.31 -4.11
CA LEU A 37 1.93 5.22 -3.26
C LEU A 37 3.06 5.92 -4.02
N PHE A 38 3.56 5.30 -5.10
CA PHE A 38 4.72 5.79 -5.85
C PHE A 38 4.57 7.25 -6.28
N ASN A 39 3.42 7.63 -6.84
CA ASN A 39 3.21 8.96 -7.41
C ASN A 39 3.29 10.05 -6.34
N GLY A 40 2.60 9.86 -5.21
CA GLY A 40 2.61 10.82 -4.10
C GLY A 40 3.99 10.96 -3.47
N LEU A 41 4.70 9.84 -3.29
CA LEU A 41 6.05 9.84 -2.73
C LEU A 41 7.06 10.51 -3.67
N SER A 42 7.05 10.18 -4.97
CA SER A 42 7.92 10.82 -5.96
C SER A 42 7.70 12.33 -5.99
N HIS A 43 6.43 12.76 -6.07
CA HIS A 43 6.09 14.18 -6.07
C HIS A 43 6.56 14.90 -4.80
N TYR A 44 6.45 14.25 -3.64
CA TYR A 44 6.93 14.80 -2.37
C TYR A 44 8.45 14.97 -2.35
N ILE A 45 9.21 13.96 -2.80
CA ILE A 45 10.67 13.99 -2.88
C ILE A 45 11.12 15.13 -3.81
N ASP A 46 10.53 15.21 -5.01
CA ASP A 46 10.86 16.23 -6.01
C ASP A 46 10.58 17.64 -5.48
N ASN A 47 9.40 17.87 -4.89
CA ASN A 47 9.03 19.18 -4.34
C ASN A 47 9.90 19.61 -3.15
N LYS A 48 10.46 18.66 -2.40
CA LYS A 48 11.35 18.95 -1.28
C LYS A 48 12.82 19.06 -1.70
N GLY A 49 13.16 18.75 -2.95
CA GLY A 49 14.55 18.66 -3.41
C GLY A 49 15.35 17.63 -2.59
N SER A 50 14.69 16.55 -2.18
CA SER A 50 15.29 15.50 -1.35
C SER A 50 16.12 14.54 -2.21
N ASP A 51 17.17 13.98 -1.62
CA ASP A 51 18.07 12.98 -2.22
C ASP A 51 17.59 11.52 -2.04
N TYR A 52 16.42 11.32 -1.44
CA TYR A 52 15.82 10.00 -1.31
C TYR A 52 15.47 9.41 -2.68
N ILE A 53 15.67 8.10 -2.81
CA ILE A 53 15.38 7.34 -4.03
C ILE A 53 14.34 6.26 -3.75
N ILE A 54 13.61 5.86 -4.80
CA ILE A 54 12.51 4.90 -4.66
C ILE A 54 12.85 3.60 -5.41
N SER A 55 12.79 2.48 -4.68
CA SER A 55 12.69 1.14 -5.24
C SER A 55 11.24 0.66 -5.21
N GLN A 56 10.84 -0.17 -6.16
CA GLN A 56 9.49 -0.69 -6.26
C GLN A 56 9.47 -2.15 -6.72
N MET A 57 8.83 -3.01 -5.93
CA MET A 57 8.42 -4.35 -6.33
C MET A 57 6.99 -4.60 -5.89
N THR A 58 6.04 -4.37 -6.79
CA THR A 58 4.60 -4.55 -6.50
C THR A 58 3.92 -5.33 -7.60
N ASP A 59 2.91 -6.13 -7.26
CA ASP A 59 2.19 -6.94 -8.25
C ASP A 59 0.71 -7.01 -7.88
N GLY A 60 -0.18 -6.87 -8.87
CA GLY A 60 -1.62 -6.92 -8.65
C GLY A 60 -2.07 -8.23 -7.99
N ASN A 61 -2.97 -8.15 -7.02
CA ASN A 61 -3.37 -9.26 -6.16
C ASN A 61 -2.23 -9.95 -5.36
N ALA A 62 -1.04 -9.36 -5.22
CA ALA A 62 0.05 -9.96 -4.43
C ALA A 62 0.43 -9.09 -3.21
N PRO A 63 -0.33 -9.18 -2.10
CA PRO A 63 -0.02 -8.43 -0.88
C PRO A 63 1.35 -8.84 -0.30
N PRO A 64 1.95 -8.04 0.59
CA PRO A 64 3.21 -8.37 1.25
C PRO A 64 2.98 -9.38 2.39
N LEU A 65 2.17 -10.41 2.14
CA LEU A 65 1.76 -11.46 3.06
C LEU A 65 2.06 -12.82 2.42
N PHE A 66 2.59 -13.77 3.20
CA PHE A 66 2.92 -15.11 2.73
C PHE A 66 1.69 -16.03 2.71
N VAL A 67 0.74 -15.71 1.82
CA VAL A 67 -0.49 -16.47 1.62
C VAL A 67 -0.36 -17.39 0.39
N ASP A 68 -0.98 -18.57 0.46
CA ASP A 68 -1.07 -19.46 -0.70
C ASP A 68 -2.14 -18.95 -1.67
N GLY A 69 -1.70 -18.16 -2.64
CA GLY A 69 -2.55 -17.50 -3.62
C GLY A 69 -1.78 -17.16 -4.89
N LYS A 70 -2.50 -16.61 -5.88
CA LYS A 70 -1.95 -16.22 -7.17
C LYS A 70 -2.15 -14.74 -7.45
N ASP A 71 -1.13 -14.10 -8.01
CA ASP A 71 -1.25 -12.74 -8.56
C ASP A 71 -2.07 -12.73 -9.85
N ASP A 72 -2.29 -11.54 -10.43
CA ASP A 72 -3.06 -11.38 -11.68
C ASP A 72 -2.46 -12.17 -12.86
N LEU A 73 -1.14 -12.42 -12.84
CA LEU A 73 -0.40 -13.18 -13.85
C LEU A 73 -0.27 -14.67 -13.50
N GLN A 74 -1.05 -15.17 -12.55
CA GLN A 74 -1.11 -16.57 -12.13
C GLN A 74 0.18 -17.11 -11.47
N ARG A 75 1.04 -16.21 -10.97
CA ARG A 75 2.28 -16.52 -10.26
C ARG A 75 2.00 -16.65 -8.76
N SER A 76 2.75 -17.51 -8.07
CA SER A 76 2.60 -17.69 -6.61
C SER A 76 2.96 -16.42 -5.85
N VAL A 77 2.05 -15.97 -4.97
CA VAL A 77 2.27 -14.83 -4.07
C VAL A 77 3.45 -15.10 -3.12
N ILE A 78 3.61 -16.34 -2.64
CA ILE A 78 4.75 -16.76 -1.82
C ILE A 78 6.07 -16.56 -2.58
N THR A 79 6.14 -17.01 -3.83
CA THR A 79 7.34 -16.85 -4.66
C THR A 79 7.67 -15.37 -4.89
N LEU A 80 6.66 -14.53 -5.17
CA LEU A 80 6.85 -13.09 -5.33
C LEU A 80 7.37 -12.45 -4.04
N ASN A 81 6.82 -12.80 -2.88
CA ASN A 81 7.29 -12.30 -1.60
C ASN A 81 8.69 -12.78 -1.24
N ASN A 82 9.07 -14.02 -1.56
CA ASN A 82 10.46 -14.48 -1.40
C ASN A 82 11.43 -13.65 -2.25
N ASN A 83 11.07 -13.32 -3.49
CA ASN A 83 11.89 -12.46 -4.35
C ASN A 83 12.04 -11.04 -3.75
N ARG A 84 10.94 -10.47 -3.23
CA ARG A 84 10.98 -9.16 -2.54
C ARG A 84 11.95 -9.18 -1.36
N ILE A 85 11.89 -10.21 -0.50
CA ILE A 85 12.81 -10.36 0.64
C ILE A 85 14.27 -10.51 0.18
N ASN A 86 14.52 -11.28 -0.89
CA ASN A 86 15.88 -11.45 -1.43
C ASN A 86 16.46 -10.12 -1.95
N GLU A 87 15.65 -9.31 -2.62
CA GLU A 87 16.09 -8.00 -3.12
C GLU A 87 16.31 -7.00 -1.97
N ILE A 88 15.45 -7.01 -0.95
CA ILE A 88 15.66 -6.24 0.29
C ILE A 88 16.99 -6.64 0.93
N LYS A 89 17.27 -7.94 1.06
CA LYS A 89 18.55 -8.45 1.56
C LYS A 89 19.74 -7.97 0.72
N ARG A 90 19.60 -7.91 -0.61
CA ARG A 90 20.67 -7.52 -1.51
C ARG A 90 21.02 -6.03 -1.40
N VAL A 91 20.02 -5.16 -1.29
CA VAL A 91 20.24 -3.70 -1.36
C VAL A 91 20.24 -2.98 -0.02
N GLN A 92 19.82 -3.65 1.06
CA GLN A 92 19.77 -3.10 2.42
C GLN A 92 19.14 -1.68 2.45
N PRO A 93 17.87 -1.54 2.06
CA PRO A 93 17.24 -0.22 1.93
C PRO A 93 17.13 0.48 3.29
N GLU A 94 17.13 1.81 3.30
CA GLU A 94 16.93 2.57 4.54
C GLU A 94 15.51 2.36 5.09
N VAL A 95 14.52 2.33 4.20
CA VAL A 95 13.10 2.15 4.54
C VAL A 95 12.49 1.05 3.68
N VAL A 96 11.73 0.14 4.29
CA VAL A 96 10.76 -0.72 3.60
C VAL A 96 9.36 -0.18 3.87
N LEU A 97 8.70 0.26 2.80
CA LEU A 97 7.36 0.85 2.83
C LEU A 97 6.36 -0.15 2.28
N LEU A 98 5.36 -0.54 3.08
CA LEU A 98 4.40 -1.57 2.69
C LEU A 98 2.95 -1.17 2.94
N THR A 99 2.04 -1.71 2.13
CA THR A 99 0.59 -1.65 2.29
C THR A 99 -0.07 -2.71 1.39
N TRP A 100 -1.38 -2.95 1.57
CA TRP A 100 -2.17 -3.82 0.71
C TRP A 100 -3.67 -3.53 0.79
N SER A 101 -4.44 -4.10 -0.13
CA SER A 101 -5.90 -4.14 -0.07
C SER A 101 -6.38 -5.12 0.99
N VAL A 102 -6.84 -4.63 2.14
CA VAL A 102 -7.26 -5.45 3.28
C VAL A 102 -8.45 -6.37 2.97
N ARG A 103 -9.27 -6.00 1.98
CA ARG A 103 -10.40 -6.80 1.47
C ARG A 103 -10.11 -7.50 0.13
N GLY A 104 -8.85 -7.47 -0.33
CA GLY A 104 -8.44 -8.09 -1.58
C GLY A 104 -8.57 -9.62 -1.55
N THR A 105 -8.55 -10.24 -2.73
CA THR A 105 -8.73 -11.70 -2.90
C THR A 105 -7.70 -12.51 -2.11
N ASN A 106 -6.43 -12.07 -2.12
CA ASN A 106 -5.35 -12.69 -1.36
C ASN A 106 -5.09 -11.98 -0.02
N GLY A 107 -6.02 -11.13 0.45
CA GLY A 107 -5.98 -10.55 1.78
C GLY A 107 -6.35 -11.57 2.87
N VAL A 108 -6.00 -11.26 4.12
CA VAL A 108 -6.46 -12.03 5.29
C VAL A 108 -7.56 -11.24 5.96
N HIS A 109 -8.78 -11.79 5.96
CA HIS A 109 -10.00 -11.04 6.33
C HIS A 109 -10.25 -10.99 7.84
N ASP A 110 -9.71 -11.95 8.59
CA ASP A 110 -9.68 -11.88 10.05
C ASP A 110 -8.55 -10.94 10.50
N LYS A 111 -8.91 -9.91 11.27
CA LYS A 111 -7.99 -8.84 11.69
C LYS A 111 -6.81 -9.37 12.52
N LYS A 112 -7.05 -10.39 13.37
CA LYS A 112 -6.00 -10.98 14.21
C LYS A 112 -5.06 -11.83 13.36
N LEU A 113 -5.60 -12.69 12.49
CA LEU A 113 -4.79 -13.49 11.57
C LEU A 113 -4.00 -12.62 10.59
N ALA A 114 -4.53 -11.46 10.21
CA ALA A 114 -3.80 -10.48 9.38
C ALA A 114 -2.57 -9.91 10.11
N ILE A 115 -2.67 -9.63 11.42
CA ILE A 115 -1.51 -9.25 12.24
C ILE A 115 -0.48 -10.38 12.30
N ASP A 116 -0.93 -11.62 12.50
CA ASP A 116 -0.04 -12.79 12.53
C ASP A 116 0.68 -12.96 11.18
N ALA A 117 -0.04 -12.83 10.06
CA ALA A 117 0.53 -12.88 8.72
C ALA A 117 1.53 -11.74 8.46
N LEU A 118 1.21 -10.51 8.88
CA LEU A 118 2.13 -9.36 8.78
C LEU A 118 3.38 -9.58 9.64
N SER A 119 3.26 -10.22 10.81
CA SER A 119 4.38 -10.49 11.73
C SER A 119 5.46 -11.35 11.08
N LEU A 120 5.04 -12.33 10.25
CA LEU A 120 5.96 -13.18 9.50
C LEU A 120 6.74 -12.37 8.46
N THR A 121 6.08 -11.46 7.74
CA THR A 121 6.74 -10.56 6.79
C THR A 121 7.73 -9.65 7.51
N ILE A 122 7.34 -9.03 8.62
CA ILE A 122 8.21 -8.17 9.43
C ILE A 122 9.45 -8.94 9.90
N LYS A 123 9.29 -10.16 10.41
CA LYS A 123 10.40 -11.01 10.84
C LYS A 123 11.39 -11.26 9.69
N LYS A 124 10.89 -11.64 8.52
CA LYS A 124 11.72 -11.88 7.33
C LYS A 124 12.46 -10.63 6.86
N ILE A 125 11.82 -9.45 6.91
CA ILE A 125 12.49 -8.18 6.59
C ILE A 125 13.59 -7.88 7.59
N LYS A 126 13.33 -7.99 8.90
CA LYS A 126 14.32 -7.75 9.96
C LYS A 126 15.51 -8.71 9.88
N GLU A 127 15.30 -9.97 9.52
CA GLU A 127 16.38 -10.94 9.27
C GLU A 127 17.17 -10.63 7.99
N ALA A 128 16.50 -10.14 6.95
CA ALA A 128 17.12 -9.81 5.67
C ALA A 128 17.91 -8.49 5.71
N SER A 129 17.41 -7.49 6.43
CA SER A 129 17.95 -6.13 6.50
C SER A 129 17.69 -5.52 7.89
N PRO A 130 18.54 -5.83 8.88
CA PRO A 130 18.29 -5.50 10.30
C PRO A 130 18.13 -4.00 10.60
N GLU A 131 18.81 -3.15 9.84
CA GLU A 131 18.82 -1.69 10.02
C GLU A 131 17.66 -0.98 9.27
N SER A 132 16.91 -1.70 8.43
CA SER A 132 15.81 -1.09 7.69
C SER A 132 14.66 -0.70 8.62
N ARG A 133 14.23 0.56 8.53
CA ARG A 133 12.94 0.97 9.10
C ARG A 133 11.82 0.33 8.31
N ILE A 134 10.83 -0.22 9.00
CA ILE A 134 9.64 -0.82 8.36
C ILE A 134 8.46 0.07 8.68
N ILE A 135 7.80 0.56 7.63
CA ILE A 135 6.64 1.46 7.74
C ILE A 135 5.46 0.82 7.03
N PHE A 136 4.38 0.59 7.77
CA PHE A 136 3.09 0.18 7.23
C PHE A 136 2.20 1.41 7.07
N ILE A 137 1.90 1.78 5.81
CA ILE A 137 0.85 2.74 5.51
C ILE A 137 -0.49 1.99 5.53
N GLY A 138 -1.35 2.35 6.49
CA GLY A 138 -2.67 1.75 6.69
C GLY A 138 -3.62 1.91 5.50
N PRO A 139 -4.80 1.28 5.58
CA PRO A 139 -5.75 1.27 4.47
C PRO A 139 -6.23 2.68 4.11
N VAL A 140 -6.41 2.92 2.82
CA VAL A 140 -7.06 4.12 2.30
C VAL A 140 -8.59 3.95 2.32
N PRO A 141 -9.37 5.05 2.30
CA PRO A 141 -10.82 4.97 2.25
C PRO A 141 -11.30 4.20 1.00
N GLU A 142 -12.23 3.26 1.20
CA GLU A 142 -12.88 2.54 0.11
C GLU A 142 -14.35 2.93 0.00
N TRP A 143 -14.90 2.84 -1.21
CA TRP A 143 -16.28 3.17 -1.53
C TRP A 143 -17.01 1.90 -1.99
N ASN A 144 -18.33 1.86 -1.82
CA ASN A 144 -19.15 0.69 -2.15
C ASN A 144 -19.30 0.45 -3.67
N ALA A 145 -18.78 1.36 -4.49
CA ALA A 145 -18.54 1.22 -5.92
C ALA A 145 -17.37 2.14 -6.31
N ASN A 146 -16.98 2.15 -7.59
CA ASN A 146 -16.02 3.14 -8.10
C ASN A 146 -16.46 4.56 -7.70
N LEU A 147 -15.54 5.38 -7.17
CA LEU A 147 -15.87 6.71 -6.63
C LEU A 147 -16.59 7.60 -7.65
N VAL A 148 -16.20 7.55 -8.92
CA VAL A 148 -16.87 8.29 -10.02
C VAL A 148 -18.35 7.88 -10.15
N LYS A 149 -18.66 6.59 -9.96
CA LYS A 149 -20.04 6.09 -9.97
C LYS A 149 -20.81 6.57 -8.72
N ILE A 150 -20.18 6.58 -7.56
CA ILE A 150 -20.80 7.12 -6.32
C ILE A 150 -21.13 8.61 -6.48
N ILE A 151 -20.20 9.40 -7.03
CA ILE A 151 -20.42 10.82 -7.34
C ILE A 151 -21.58 11.00 -8.33
N SER A 152 -21.63 10.20 -9.40
CA SER A 152 -22.73 10.22 -10.38
C SER A 152 -24.09 9.85 -9.77
N ASN A 153 -24.13 8.87 -8.87
CA ASN A 153 -25.34 8.51 -8.14
C ASN A 153 -25.80 9.66 -7.22
N TYR A 154 -24.87 10.27 -6.47
CA TYR A 154 -25.18 11.43 -5.62
C TYR A 154 -25.76 12.60 -6.42
N LEU A 155 -25.16 12.95 -7.56
CA LEU A 155 -25.66 13.99 -8.46
C LEU A 155 -27.08 13.68 -8.97
N SER A 156 -27.32 12.42 -9.31
CA SER A 156 -28.60 11.96 -9.83
C SER A 156 -29.70 12.02 -8.77
N GLU A 157 -29.38 11.66 -7.54
CA GLU A 157 -30.30 11.60 -6.40
C GLU A 157 -30.60 12.99 -5.83
N PHE A 158 -29.57 13.79 -5.57
CA PHE A 158 -29.71 15.08 -4.86
C PHE A 158 -29.70 16.31 -5.75
N LYS A 159 -29.45 16.16 -7.06
CA LYS A 159 -29.37 17.25 -8.05
C LYS A 159 -28.40 18.38 -7.65
N LYS A 160 -27.34 18.04 -6.92
CA LYS A 160 -26.31 18.96 -6.45
C LYS A 160 -24.96 18.26 -6.37
N ASN A 161 -23.88 19.04 -6.45
CA ASN A 161 -22.52 18.52 -6.31
C ASN A 161 -22.30 17.94 -4.90
N PRO A 162 -21.59 16.80 -4.77
CA PRO A 162 -21.23 16.28 -3.47
C PRO A 162 -20.24 17.21 -2.74
N PRO A 163 -20.27 17.24 -1.40
CA PRO A 163 -19.27 17.94 -0.60
C PRO A 163 -17.86 17.37 -0.85
N LEU A 164 -16.82 18.14 -0.49
CA LEU A 164 -15.43 17.68 -0.64
C LEU A 164 -15.16 16.42 0.19
N TYR A 165 -15.67 16.38 1.41
CA TYR A 165 -15.68 15.21 2.29
C TYR A 165 -17.10 14.66 2.36
N MET A 166 -17.28 13.36 2.15
CA MET A 166 -18.60 12.74 2.22
C MET A 166 -18.57 11.34 2.83
N THR A 167 -19.72 10.93 3.37
CA THR A 167 -19.98 9.57 3.85
C THR A 167 -20.90 8.77 2.91
N TYR A 168 -21.53 9.43 1.92
CA TYR A 168 -22.40 8.77 0.95
C TYR A 168 -21.63 7.71 0.14
N GLY A 169 -22.03 6.44 0.26
CA GLY A 169 -21.37 5.32 -0.40
C GLY A 169 -19.99 4.96 0.16
N LEU A 170 -19.57 5.53 1.29
CA LEU A 170 -18.32 5.18 1.96
C LEU A 170 -18.45 3.81 2.63
N ASN A 171 -17.43 2.96 2.51
CA ASN A 171 -17.39 1.68 3.20
C ASN A 171 -16.95 1.86 4.66
N SER A 172 -17.77 1.43 5.62
CA SER A 172 -17.51 1.62 7.05
C SER A 172 -16.47 0.67 7.63
N GLU A 173 -16.21 -0.48 7.01
CA GLU A 173 -15.29 -1.49 7.55
C GLU A 173 -13.84 -0.98 7.57
N ILE A 174 -13.49 -0.06 6.66
CA ILE A 174 -12.13 0.45 6.54
C ILE A 174 -11.69 1.23 7.78
N SER A 175 -12.59 1.99 8.43
CA SER A 175 -12.25 2.71 9.66
C SER A 175 -11.96 1.75 10.82
N GLU A 176 -12.65 0.60 10.86
CA GLU A 176 -12.38 -0.46 11.83
C GLU A 176 -11.00 -1.10 11.61
N TRP A 177 -10.63 -1.34 10.35
CA TRP A 177 -9.30 -1.83 9.99
C TRP A 177 -8.20 -0.83 10.38
N ASP A 178 -8.38 0.44 10.05
CA ASP A 178 -7.42 1.50 10.45
C ASP A 178 -7.26 1.56 11.98
N SER A 179 -8.37 1.58 12.72
CA SER A 179 -8.35 1.61 14.19
C SER A 179 -7.64 0.37 14.76
N TYR A 180 -7.94 -0.81 14.22
CA TYR A 180 -7.32 -2.04 14.68
C TYR A 180 -5.81 -2.05 14.43
N PHE A 181 -5.35 -1.62 13.25
CA PHE A 181 -3.93 -1.54 12.95
C PHE A 181 -3.21 -0.46 13.76
N SER A 182 -3.82 0.71 13.93
CA SER A 182 -3.28 1.80 14.76
C SER A 182 -2.97 1.35 16.19
N ASN A 183 -3.74 0.40 16.73
CA ASN A 183 -3.58 -0.12 18.09
C ASN A 183 -2.63 -1.33 18.20
N ASN A 184 -2.39 -2.06 17.12
CA ASN A 184 -1.68 -3.35 17.17
C ASN A 184 -0.36 -3.38 16.40
N VAL A 185 -0.24 -2.63 15.30
CA VAL A 185 0.98 -2.61 14.48
C VAL A 185 2.18 -2.03 15.25
N PRO A 186 2.07 -0.93 16.03
CA PRO A 186 3.20 -0.40 16.79
C PRO A 186 3.79 -1.42 17.79
N LYS A 187 2.96 -2.31 18.35
CA LYS A 187 3.40 -3.37 19.28
C LYS A 187 4.32 -4.41 18.63
N MET A 188 4.34 -4.48 17.30
CA MET A 188 5.21 -5.38 16.52
C MET A 188 6.61 -4.76 16.28
N GLY A 189 6.85 -3.56 16.82
CA GLY A 189 8.12 -2.84 16.68
C GLY A 189 8.37 -2.37 15.25
N ILE A 190 7.33 -1.87 14.58
CA ILE A 190 7.39 -1.18 13.28
C ILE A 190 6.51 0.07 13.32
N GLU A 191 6.68 0.98 12.35
CA GLU A 191 5.92 2.22 12.28
C GLU A 191 4.58 2.01 11.56
N TYR A 192 3.52 2.67 12.05
CA TYR A 192 2.21 2.71 11.40
C TYR A 192 1.84 4.15 11.04
N ILE A 193 1.39 4.36 9.80
CA ILE A 193 0.87 5.66 9.33
C ILE A 193 -0.57 5.44 8.86
N SER A 194 -1.52 6.16 9.47
CA SER A 194 -2.93 6.09 9.10
C SER A 194 -3.22 6.93 7.85
N ALA A 195 -3.31 6.28 6.68
CA ALA A 195 -3.78 6.95 5.47
C ALA A 195 -5.26 7.35 5.57
N TYR A 196 -6.07 6.56 6.28
CA TYR A 196 -7.47 6.87 6.54
C TYR A 196 -7.64 8.22 7.25
N LYS A 197 -6.95 8.44 8.38
CA LYS A 197 -7.02 9.72 9.12
C LYS A 197 -6.42 10.89 8.33
N ALA A 198 -5.50 10.64 7.40
CA ALA A 198 -4.97 11.68 6.52
C ALA A 198 -5.98 12.12 5.45
N LEU A 199 -6.91 11.24 5.05
CA LEU A 199 -7.88 11.46 3.98
C LEU A 199 -9.31 11.67 4.47
N CYS A 200 -9.57 11.50 5.77
CA CYS A 200 -10.89 11.60 6.37
C CYS A 200 -10.90 12.54 7.57
N ASN A 201 -12.06 13.15 7.80
CA ASN A 201 -12.37 13.96 8.97
C ASN A 201 -13.81 13.65 9.45
N GLU A 202 -14.34 14.44 10.37
CA GLU A 202 -15.68 14.26 10.92
C GLU A 202 -16.81 14.29 9.85
N SER A 203 -16.57 14.92 8.70
CA SER A 203 -17.53 15.00 7.59
C SER A 203 -17.47 13.83 6.61
N GLY A 204 -16.57 12.87 6.84
CA GLY A 204 -16.34 11.71 5.97
C GLY A 204 -14.97 11.77 5.31
N CYS A 205 -14.85 11.19 4.12
CA CYS A 205 -13.56 11.06 3.43
C CYS A 205 -13.52 11.90 2.15
N LEU A 206 -12.31 12.37 1.81
CA LEU A 206 -12.06 13.26 0.68
C LEU A 206 -12.44 12.58 -0.65
N THR A 207 -13.19 13.29 -1.48
CA THR A 207 -13.69 12.80 -2.78
C THR A 207 -12.93 13.36 -3.97
N ARG A 208 -12.36 14.56 -3.81
CA ARG A 208 -11.64 15.27 -4.85
C ARG A 208 -10.74 16.35 -4.26
N VAL A 209 -9.75 16.75 -5.04
CA VAL A 209 -8.94 17.94 -4.78
C VAL A 209 -9.28 18.98 -5.85
N GLY A 210 -9.71 20.17 -5.43
CA GLY A 210 -10.18 21.25 -6.32
C GLY A 210 -11.69 21.34 -6.48
N ASN A 211 -12.14 22.27 -7.33
CA ASN A 211 -13.54 22.67 -7.47
C ASN A 211 -14.32 21.88 -8.53
N GLY A 212 -13.67 20.93 -9.21
CA GLY A 212 -14.25 20.14 -10.31
C GLY A 212 -15.33 19.16 -9.87
#